data_AF-F6TGA3-F1
#
_entry.id   AF-F6TGA3-F1
#
_cell.length_a   1.000
_cell.length_b   1.000
_cell.length_c   1.000
_cell.angle_alpha   90.00
_cell.angle_beta   90.00
_cell.angle_gamma   90.00
#
_symmetry.space_group_name_H-M   'P 1'
#
loop_
_entity.id
_entity.type
_entity.pdbx_description
1 polymer ?
#
loop_
_entity_poly.entity_id
_entity_poly.type
_entity_poly.pdbx_seq_one_letter_code
_entity_poly.pdbx_strand_id
1 'polypeptide(L)'
;TKLLSSVLIFLVIIMTQICVADIYMHNPRGSNNRYNERGRGRNNANRMFDSQNNNRGGYNVGNLYYHVGSKLQLEWTNQHSCGNQNAHCDIIIQYMCGDLVRDGTVTSTIPTNPTMCKNLDCNNDKTYGMHEDFYSYINCRSRERNRGLFNADRNLRTNQATRTRQNQNGNRRGYECPEERDYYPYWHPMPWKDIAVLTNDVSRCPMYKTESQNVKDRYACDRSTSNSDECEAFKYTVGNTQYNGTWKRYPSHGIAAPVCHMNQWSRDNHLGNTVGGQTFNFNWTIPNDVNERCVLRMRYNISTGDYDRDNTTSLHNNRRRRDGPGPDVWSRQGLPNLWNNPTVDIFGLDKLKLRLALATQQYGRTFQDRSHTFAIRPRPPGVPEGATIDNVNVRGKRGNIVQVYPGVEYDFVPNTVQLTSGGYAHIQWTGSDSNPNNNDGQGRQGTDRSNMVMIKAPVSVYMFINCHNNANILYDQIKSTLKETRLQSPQFFCLRHDVTIVGGRICPFLIPTDKQFGGDMDELNEAGTYFDLGLRKITSTGIYSYMCTRNNNFSNRSQKG
;
A
#
# COMPACT_ATOMS: atom_id res chain seq x y z
N THR A 1 -27.29 4.53 42.44
CA THR A 1 -26.33 5.61 42.18
C THR A 1 -24.94 5.14 41.72
N LYS A 2 -24.38 4.02 42.20
CA LYS A 2 -23.10 3.49 41.67
C LYS A 2 -23.19 2.81 40.29
N LEU A 3 -24.35 2.25 39.91
CA LEU A 3 -24.53 1.58 38.62
C LEU A 3 -24.60 2.57 37.43
N LEU A 4 -25.17 3.77 37.62
CA LEU A 4 -25.25 4.80 36.58
C LEU A 4 -23.88 5.42 36.24
N SER A 5 -22.98 5.58 37.22
CA SER A 5 -21.62 6.07 36.94
C SER A 5 -20.80 5.10 36.10
N SER A 6 -20.94 3.78 36.33
CA SER A 6 -20.21 2.77 35.56
C SER A 6 -20.70 2.67 34.11
N VAL A 7 -22.01 2.83 33.88
CA VAL A 7 -22.61 2.84 32.53
C VAL A 7 -22.22 4.10 31.77
N LEU A 8 -22.13 5.27 32.43
CA LEU A 8 -21.69 6.52 31.79
C LEU A 8 -20.20 6.47 31.40
N ILE A 9 -19.34 5.86 32.23
CA ILE A 9 -17.92 5.67 31.91
C ILE A 9 -17.75 4.69 30.74
N PHE A 10 -18.56 3.63 30.67
CA PHE A 10 -18.53 2.69 29.54
C PHE A 10 -19.03 3.32 28.22
N LEU A 11 -20.06 4.18 28.28
CA LEU A 11 -20.57 4.93 27.12
C LEU A 11 -19.60 6.03 26.63
N VAL A 12 -18.85 6.66 27.54
CA VAL A 12 -17.81 7.64 27.18
C VAL A 12 -16.59 6.96 26.54
N ILE A 13 -16.27 5.71 26.93
CA ILE A 13 -15.20 4.92 26.30
C ILE A 13 -15.62 4.40 24.91
N ILE A 14 -16.91 4.13 24.68
CA ILE A 14 -17.42 3.74 23.35
C ILE A 14 -17.44 4.94 22.37
N MET A 15 -17.55 6.17 22.87
CA MET A 15 -17.55 7.41 22.07
C MET A 15 -16.16 7.87 21.59
N THR A 16 -15.06 7.24 22.02
CA THR A 16 -13.78 7.38 21.29
C THR A 16 -13.78 6.46 20.07
N GLN A 17 -14.68 6.71 19.12
CA GLN A 17 -14.51 6.18 17.78
C GLN A 17 -13.21 6.76 17.23
N ILE A 18 -12.14 5.96 17.27
CA ILE A 18 -11.02 6.18 16.37
C ILE A 18 -11.64 6.04 14.98
N CYS A 19 -11.82 7.16 14.28
CA CYS A 19 -12.19 7.13 12.87
C CYS A 19 -11.03 6.45 12.15
N VAL A 20 -11.13 5.14 11.97
CA VAL A 20 -10.24 4.37 11.12
C VAL A 20 -10.69 4.70 9.72
N ALA A 21 -9.86 5.45 9.03
CA ALA A 21 -10.06 5.79 7.64
C ALA A 21 -8.84 5.32 6.87
N ASP A 22 -9.07 4.81 5.68
CA ASP A 22 -8.19 3.76 5.22
C ASP A 22 -7.64 4.05 3.84
N ILE A 23 -6.39 3.65 3.59
CA ILE A 23 -5.82 3.47 2.26
C ILE A 23 -5.46 1.99 2.07
N TYR A 24 -5.91 1.37 0.98
CA TYR A 24 -5.65 -0.04 0.69
C TYR A 24 -5.00 -0.19 -0.67
N MET A 25 -3.77 -0.71 -0.69
CA MET A 25 -3.07 -0.99 -1.94
C MET A 25 -3.58 -2.28 -2.56
N HIS A 26 -3.87 -2.28 -3.85
CA HIS A 26 -4.39 -3.43 -4.61
C HIS A 26 -3.39 -3.96 -5.63
N ASN A 27 -2.61 -3.08 -6.27
CA ASN A 27 -1.49 -3.47 -7.12
C ASN A 27 -0.28 -2.53 -6.94
N PRO A 28 0.92 -3.05 -6.65
CA PRO A 28 1.18 -4.40 -6.13
C PRO A 28 0.40 -4.63 -4.82
N ARG A 29 0.14 -5.90 -4.48
CA ARG A 29 -0.73 -6.27 -3.35
C ARG A 29 -0.25 -5.66 -2.03
N GLY A 30 -1.11 -4.88 -1.38
CA GLY A 30 -0.91 -4.33 -0.04
C GLY A 30 -0.90 -5.40 1.05
N SER A 31 0.15 -5.41 1.88
CA SER A 31 0.27 -6.35 2.99
C SER A 31 -0.60 -5.95 4.17
N ASN A 32 -0.73 -4.66 4.48
CA ASN A 32 -1.41 -4.14 5.68
C ASN A 32 -0.99 -4.86 6.99
N ASN A 33 0.30 -5.21 7.13
CA ASN A 33 0.90 -6.05 8.19
C ASN A 33 0.51 -7.55 8.20
N ARG A 34 -0.17 -8.03 7.16
CA ARG A 34 -0.66 -9.39 7.05
C ARG A 34 0.41 -10.30 6.44
N TYR A 35 0.46 -11.56 6.88
CA TYR A 35 1.35 -12.58 6.32
C TYR A 35 0.82 -13.99 6.57
N ASN A 36 0.33 -14.66 5.52
CA ASN A 36 -0.16 -16.04 5.56
C ASN A 36 -1.17 -16.35 6.69
N GLU A 37 -2.09 -15.43 6.98
CA GLU A 37 -3.01 -15.54 8.10
C GLU A 37 -4.36 -16.11 7.64
N ARG A 38 -4.92 -17.09 8.37
CA ARG A 38 -6.21 -17.73 8.03
C ARG A 38 -7.44 -16.91 8.43
N GLY A 39 -7.31 -16.01 9.42
CA GLY A 39 -8.41 -15.15 9.87
C GLY A 39 -8.64 -13.97 8.93
N ARG A 40 -9.85 -13.39 8.88
CA ARG A 40 -10.15 -12.26 7.95
C ARG A 40 -9.37 -10.98 8.25
N GLY A 41 -9.03 -10.75 9.52
CA GLY A 41 -8.19 -9.63 9.94
C GLY A 41 -6.74 -10.05 10.07
N ARG A 42 -5.82 -9.07 10.05
CA ARG A 42 -4.43 -9.29 10.46
C ARG A 42 -4.36 -9.68 11.93
N ASN A 43 -3.44 -10.57 12.32
CA ASN A 43 -3.30 -10.99 13.72
C ASN A 43 -2.51 -9.97 14.55
N ASN A 44 -1.57 -9.24 13.94
CA ASN A 44 -0.72 -8.28 14.64
C ASN A 44 -0.57 -6.97 13.87
N ALA A 45 -1.27 -5.93 14.33
CA ALA A 45 -1.15 -4.59 13.75
C ALA A 45 0.21 -3.93 14.04
N ASN A 46 1.01 -4.46 14.96
CA ASN A 46 2.32 -3.92 15.34
C ASN A 46 3.48 -4.57 14.57
N ARG A 47 3.21 -5.44 13.60
CA ARG A 47 4.22 -6.31 12.98
C ARG A 47 5.35 -5.52 12.31
N MET A 48 5.03 -4.67 11.33
CA MET A 48 6.02 -3.99 10.49
C MET A 48 5.88 -2.47 10.49
N PHE A 49 4.65 -1.94 10.38
CA PHE A 49 4.40 -0.50 10.25
C PHE A 49 3.01 -0.11 10.79
N ASP A 50 2.80 1.17 11.06
CA ASP A 50 1.51 1.68 11.51
C ASP A 50 0.63 2.07 10.32
N SER A 51 -0.15 1.12 9.81
CA SER A 51 -1.07 1.38 8.69
C SER A 51 -2.13 2.45 8.99
N GLN A 52 -2.54 2.57 10.26
CA GLN A 52 -3.77 3.26 10.67
C GLN A 52 -5.07 2.78 9.97
N ASN A 53 -5.00 1.64 9.25
CA ASN A 53 -6.10 1.06 8.49
C ASN A 53 -6.91 0.04 9.29
N ASN A 54 -8.09 -0.35 8.78
CA ASN A 54 -8.84 -1.52 9.23
C ASN A 54 -7.98 -2.80 9.16
N ASN A 55 -8.16 -3.68 10.14
CA ASN A 55 -7.45 -4.95 10.22
C ASN A 55 -7.69 -5.90 9.02
N ARG A 56 -8.73 -5.69 8.20
CA ARG A 56 -9.13 -6.63 7.12
C ARG A 56 -8.61 -6.32 5.71
N GLY A 57 -7.90 -5.21 5.50
CA GLY A 57 -7.55 -4.73 4.16
C GLY A 57 -6.41 -5.44 3.42
N GLY A 58 -5.55 -6.18 4.12
CA GLY A 58 -4.34 -6.77 3.53
C GLY A 58 -4.57 -8.07 2.74
N TYR A 59 -3.61 -8.40 1.89
CA TYR A 59 -3.45 -9.70 1.22
C TYR A 59 -2.48 -10.60 2.00
N ASN A 60 -2.58 -11.92 1.81
CA ASN A 60 -1.72 -12.88 2.53
C ASN A 60 -0.32 -13.01 1.92
N VAL A 61 -0.24 -12.86 0.60
CA VAL A 61 0.95 -13.06 -0.23
C VAL A 61 0.88 -12.05 -1.38
N GLY A 62 2.04 -11.52 -1.78
CA GLY A 62 2.15 -10.58 -2.90
C GLY A 62 3.55 -10.48 -3.52
N ASN A 63 4.42 -11.47 -3.30
CA ASN A 63 5.79 -11.45 -3.81
C ASN A 63 5.82 -11.68 -5.33
N LEU A 64 6.24 -10.66 -6.07
CA LEU A 64 6.34 -10.63 -7.54
C LEU A 64 7.72 -10.06 -7.95
N TYR A 65 8.03 -10.03 -9.25
CA TYR A 65 9.20 -9.30 -9.75
C TYR A 65 8.86 -8.42 -10.95
N TYR A 66 9.59 -7.35 -11.18
CA TYR A 66 9.37 -6.46 -12.32
C TYR A 66 10.67 -6.12 -13.01
N HIS A 67 10.62 -5.99 -14.34
CA HIS A 67 11.81 -5.62 -15.11
C HIS A 67 12.02 -4.12 -15.13
N VAL A 68 13.28 -3.69 -15.11
CA VAL A 68 13.66 -2.28 -15.30
C VAL A 68 13.01 -1.70 -16.58
N GLY A 69 12.41 -0.52 -16.44
CA GLY A 69 11.72 0.20 -17.51
C GLY A 69 10.33 -0.35 -17.88
N SER A 70 9.85 -1.42 -17.22
CA SER A 70 8.47 -1.87 -17.41
C SER A 70 7.47 -0.92 -16.74
N LYS A 71 6.23 -0.91 -17.24
CA LYS A 71 5.13 -0.09 -16.73
C LYS A 71 4.27 -0.94 -15.79
N LEU A 72 4.15 -0.51 -14.54
CA LEU A 72 3.29 -1.12 -13.53
C LEU A 72 2.16 -0.15 -13.19
N GLN A 73 0.91 -0.54 -13.45
CA GLN A 73 -0.23 0.25 -13.00
C GLN A 73 -0.44 0.01 -11.51
N LEU A 74 -0.08 1.01 -10.70
CA LEU A 74 -0.39 1.03 -9.28
C LEU A 74 -1.88 1.27 -9.09
N GLU A 75 -2.46 0.63 -8.09
CA GLU A 75 -3.88 0.77 -7.81
C GLU A 75 -4.18 0.69 -6.31
N TRP A 76 -5.07 1.55 -5.82
CA TRP A 76 -5.47 1.60 -4.41
C TRP A 76 -6.89 2.14 -4.24
N THR A 77 -7.46 1.91 -3.07
CA THR A 77 -8.67 2.60 -2.62
C THR A 77 -8.37 3.46 -1.41
N ASN A 78 -9.06 4.59 -1.27
CA ASN A 78 -9.02 5.39 -0.04
C ASN A 78 -10.43 5.82 0.37
N GLN A 79 -10.70 5.76 1.67
CA GLN A 79 -12.04 5.96 2.21
C GLN A 79 -12.54 7.40 2.02
N HIS A 80 -11.73 8.40 2.37
CA HIS A 80 -12.10 9.81 2.28
C HIS A 80 -11.84 10.39 0.88
N SER A 81 -12.25 11.63 0.63
CA SER A 81 -12.05 12.26 -0.68
C SER A 81 -10.60 12.64 -0.99
N CYS A 82 -10.32 12.65 -2.27
CA CYS A 82 -9.23 13.41 -2.88
C CYS A 82 -9.79 14.20 -4.08
N GLY A 83 -9.12 15.27 -4.48
CA GLY A 83 -9.59 16.19 -5.53
C GLY A 83 -10.86 16.97 -5.19
N ASN A 84 -11.34 16.92 -3.93
CA ASN A 84 -12.56 17.59 -3.46
C ASN A 84 -12.19 18.77 -2.52
N GLN A 85 -13.02 19.82 -2.49
CA GLN A 85 -12.91 20.97 -1.60
C GLN A 85 -13.03 20.61 -0.10
N ASN A 86 -13.67 19.49 0.25
CA ASN A 86 -13.95 19.10 1.63
C ASN A 86 -12.68 18.72 2.42
N ALA A 87 -11.62 18.30 1.73
CA ALA A 87 -10.40 17.83 2.36
C ALA A 87 -9.15 18.24 1.56
N HIS A 88 -8.08 18.53 2.27
CA HIS A 88 -6.74 18.54 1.67
C HIS A 88 -6.24 17.09 1.65
N CYS A 89 -5.94 16.56 0.46
CA CYS A 89 -5.44 15.21 0.26
C CYS A 89 -4.10 15.24 -0.49
N ASP A 90 -3.10 14.53 0.06
CA ASP A 90 -1.86 14.17 -0.63
C ASP A 90 -1.66 12.65 -0.58
N ILE A 91 -1.47 12.03 -1.75
CA ILE A 91 -1.03 10.63 -1.89
C ILE A 91 0.44 10.66 -2.25
N ILE A 92 1.28 10.12 -1.36
CA ILE A 92 2.73 10.05 -1.53
C ILE A 92 3.10 8.61 -1.82
N ILE A 93 3.66 8.37 -3.00
CA ILE A 93 4.05 7.06 -3.50
C ILE A 93 5.57 6.95 -3.44
N GLN A 94 6.06 5.95 -2.74
CA GLN A 94 7.48 5.75 -2.48
C GLN A 94 7.85 4.28 -2.60
N TYR A 95 9.11 4.00 -2.86
CA TYR A 95 9.66 2.66 -2.75
C TYR A 95 10.99 2.66 -2.01
N MET A 96 11.41 1.48 -1.59
CA MET A 96 12.70 1.25 -0.96
C MET A 96 13.20 -0.12 -1.41
N CYS A 97 14.49 -0.24 -1.68
CA CYS A 97 15.15 -1.50 -1.95
C CYS A 97 16.32 -1.68 -0.98
N GLY A 98 16.61 -2.92 -0.58
CA GLY A 98 17.76 -3.22 0.25
C GLY A 98 17.80 -4.66 0.73
N ASP A 99 19.00 -5.17 0.98
CA ASP A 99 19.24 -6.59 1.29
C ASP A 99 18.54 -7.08 2.56
N LEU A 100 18.19 -6.17 3.47
CA LEU A 100 17.52 -6.47 4.72
C LEU A 100 15.99 -6.38 4.63
N VAL A 101 15.44 -5.79 3.57
CA VAL A 101 13.99 -5.64 3.37
C VAL A 101 13.36 -7.02 3.17
N ARG A 102 12.29 -7.32 3.92
CA ARG A 102 11.65 -8.64 3.91
C ARG A 102 10.27 -8.64 4.54
N ASP A 103 9.41 -9.51 4.02
CA ASP A 103 8.14 -9.85 4.66
C ASP A 103 8.34 -10.65 5.95
N GLY A 104 9.38 -11.50 6.07
CA GLY A 104 9.58 -12.42 7.19
C GLY A 104 8.69 -13.67 7.15
N THR A 105 8.79 -14.55 8.15
CA THR A 105 8.07 -15.83 8.21
C THR A 105 7.08 -15.95 9.36
N VAL A 106 7.05 -14.98 10.28
CA VAL A 106 6.12 -14.93 11.41
C VAL A 106 5.35 -13.60 11.46
N THR A 107 4.29 -13.56 12.26
CA THR A 107 3.43 -12.38 12.45
C THR A 107 3.77 -11.58 13.71
N SER A 108 4.69 -12.07 14.55
CA SER A 108 5.17 -11.33 15.71
C SER A 108 6.01 -10.10 15.31
N THR A 109 6.00 -9.09 16.17
CA THR A 109 6.80 -7.87 15.97
C THR A 109 8.26 -8.16 16.29
N ILE A 110 9.16 -7.76 15.39
CA ILE A 110 10.61 -7.86 15.59
C ILE A 110 11.05 -7.26 16.95
N PRO A 111 11.90 -7.90 17.76
CA PRO A 111 12.32 -7.36 19.05
C PRO A 111 13.20 -6.10 18.94
N THR A 112 13.39 -5.34 20.03
CA THR A 112 14.38 -4.24 20.09
C THR A 112 15.57 -4.57 20.98
N ASN A 113 15.49 -5.64 21.76
CA ASN A 113 16.63 -6.14 22.52
C ASN A 113 17.33 -7.20 21.66
N PRO A 114 18.59 -6.98 21.25
CA PRO A 114 19.32 -7.95 20.45
C PRO A 114 19.37 -9.36 21.06
N THR A 115 19.32 -9.49 22.39
CA THR A 115 19.32 -10.79 23.08
C THR A 115 18.10 -11.67 22.78
N MET A 116 17.02 -11.08 22.27
CA MET A 116 15.80 -11.80 21.86
C MET A 116 15.81 -12.19 20.37
N CYS A 117 16.87 -11.87 19.64
CA CYS A 117 17.03 -12.15 18.22
C CYS A 117 18.10 -13.23 18.03
N LYS A 118 17.99 -14.00 16.94
CA LYS A 118 19.01 -14.99 16.58
C LYS A 118 20.40 -14.35 16.51
N ASN A 119 21.40 -15.02 17.09
CA ASN A 119 22.80 -14.57 17.10
C ASN A 119 23.02 -13.16 17.66
N LEU A 120 22.13 -12.68 18.55
CA LEU A 120 22.18 -11.33 19.09
C LEU A 120 22.07 -10.22 18.01
N ASP A 121 21.42 -10.51 16.88
CA ASP A 121 21.30 -9.58 15.76
C ASP A 121 19.89 -9.61 15.14
N CYS A 122 19.11 -8.57 15.42
CA CYS A 122 17.76 -8.45 14.88
C CYS A 122 17.74 -8.12 13.38
N ASN A 123 18.76 -7.47 12.83
CA ASN A 123 18.79 -7.16 11.40
C ASN A 123 18.91 -8.43 10.56
N ASN A 124 19.70 -9.40 11.03
CA ASN A 124 19.93 -10.67 10.34
C ASN A 124 18.95 -11.79 10.76
N ASP A 125 18.11 -11.59 11.78
CA ASP A 125 17.02 -12.51 12.10
C ASP A 125 15.88 -12.39 11.07
N LYS A 126 16.00 -13.17 9.99
CA LYS A 126 15.05 -13.21 8.87
C LYS A 126 13.69 -13.82 9.21
N THR A 127 13.51 -14.30 10.45
CA THR A 127 12.23 -14.81 10.94
C THR A 127 11.19 -13.68 10.95
N TYR A 128 11.59 -12.48 11.33
CA TYR A 128 10.68 -11.32 11.43
C TYR A 128 10.63 -10.51 10.14
N GLY A 129 9.46 -9.92 9.88
CA GLY A 129 9.30 -8.92 8.82
C GLY A 129 9.97 -7.61 9.20
N MET A 130 10.63 -6.98 8.22
CA MET A 130 11.43 -5.78 8.44
C MET A 130 11.56 -5.00 7.12
N HIS A 131 11.05 -3.78 7.10
CA HIS A 131 11.24 -2.86 5.97
C HIS A 131 12.39 -1.90 6.31
N GLU A 132 12.27 -1.15 7.40
CA GLU A 132 13.36 -0.34 7.96
C GLU A 132 14.20 -1.15 8.96
N ASP A 133 15.51 -0.92 8.99
CA ASP A 133 16.44 -1.64 9.84
C ASP A 133 16.46 -1.14 11.30
N PHE A 134 17.10 -1.92 12.17
CA PHE A 134 17.23 -1.63 13.59
C PHE A 134 17.90 -0.27 13.86
N TYR A 135 18.95 0.09 13.12
CA TYR A 135 19.67 1.34 13.34
C TYR A 135 18.83 2.55 12.94
N SER A 136 18.08 2.44 11.85
CA SER A 136 17.09 3.45 11.45
C SER A 136 16.08 3.73 12.58
N TYR A 137 15.58 2.68 13.23
CA TYR A 137 14.67 2.83 14.38
C TYR A 137 15.35 3.41 15.63
N ILE A 138 16.55 2.93 15.98
CA ILE A 138 17.29 3.46 17.13
C ILE A 138 17.61 4.95 16.93
N ASN A 139 18.00 5.36 15.74
CA ASN A 139 18.22 6.76 15.38
C ASN A 139 16.94 7.59 15.46
N CYS A 140 15.76 7.03 15.15
CA CYS A 140 14.49 7.73 15.37
C CYS A 140 14.16 7.85 16.87
N ARG A 141 14.40 6.78 17.65
CA ARG A 141 14.08 6.73 19.08
C ARG A 141 14.97 7.63 19.92
N SER A 142 16.25 7.74 19.58
CA SER A 142 17.19 8.60 20.30
C SER A 142 16.96 10.07 19.98
N ARG A 143 16.53 10.39 18.77
CA ARG A 143 16.41 11.77 18.29
C ARG A 143 15.27 12.54 18.94
N GLU A 144 15.54 13.82 19.18
CA GLU A 144 14.50 14.78 19.50
C GLU A 144 13.54 15.00 18.34
N ARG A 145 12.24 15.03 18.63
CA ARG A 145 11.19 15.38 17.68
C ARG A 145 11.28 16.85 17.28
N ASN A 146 10.76 17.19 16.11
CA ASN A 146 10.56 18.57 15.72
C ASN A 146 9.46 19.22 16.58
N ARG A 147 9.86 20.18 17.41
CA ARG A 147 8.99 20.91 18.35
C ARG A 147 8.15 21.99 17.67
N GLY A 148 8.42 22.30 16.40
CA GLY A 148 7.62 23.18 15.54
C GLY A 148 6.33 22.55 15.03
N LEU A 149 6.15 21.23 15.19
CA LEU A 149 5.00 20.50 14.67
C LEU A 149 3.76 20.66 15.56
N PHE A 150 2.62 20.88 14.91
CA PHE A 150 1.30 20.93 15.54
C PHE A 150 0.91 19.58 16.17
N ASN A 151 0.63 19.59 17.48
CA ASN A 151 0.22 18.42 18.25
C ASN A 151 -1.25 18.49 18.73
N ALA A 152 -1.99 19.53 18.33
CA ALA A 152 -3.36 19.79 18.79
C ALA A 152 -3.45 19.89 20.32
N ASP A 153 -4.20 19.00 20.95
CA ASP A 153 -4.41 18.90 22.40
C ASP A 153 -3.58 17.77 23.04
N ARG A 154 -2.68 17.13 22.28
CA ARG A 154 -1.94 15.93 22.74
C ARG A 154 -0.78 16.27 23.65
N ASN A 155 -0.70 15.55 24.79
CA ASN A 155 0.47 15.56 25.66
C ASN A 155 1.46 14.45 25.24
N LEU A 156 2.57 14.84 24.63
CA LEU A 156 3.55 13.87 24.12
C LEU A 156 4.51 13.31 25.17
N ARG A 157 4.43 13.73 26.45
CA ARG A 157 5.21 13.25 27.61
C ARG A 157 6.74 13.40 27.51
N THR A 158 7.36 13.00 26.40
CA THR A 158 8.80 13.13 26.11
C THR A 158 8.99 13.71 24.70
N ASN A 159 10.17 14.26 24.43
CA ASN A 159 10.50 14.90 23.16
C ASN A 159 11.09 13.93 22.12
N GLN A 160 10.70 12.67 22.10
CA GLN A 160 11.27 11.69 21.14
C GLN A 160 10.55 11.73 19.79
N ALA A 161 11.28 11.56 18.68
CA ALA A 161 10.70 11.49 17.32
C ALA A 161 9.79 10.26 17.10
N THR A 162 9.76 9.32 18.05
CA THR A 162 8.76 8.25 18.09
C THR A 162 7.38 8.71 18.53
N ARG A 163 7.23 9.96 18.96
CA ARG A 163 5.98 10.52 19.49
C ARG A 163 5.47 11.67 18.64
N THR A 164 4.30 11.46 18.04
CA THR A 164 3.61 12.43 17.18
C THR A 164 2.19 12.67 17.68
N ARG A 165 1.47 13.58 17.03
CA ARG A 165 0.02 13.79 17.25
C ARG A 165 -0.77 12.48 17.14
N GLN A 166 -0.44 11.64 16.17
CA GLN A 166 -1.11 10.35 15.94
C GLN A 166 -0.55 9.21 16.80
N ASN A 167 0.71 9.29 17.23
CA ASN A 167 1.35 8.28 18.08
C ASN A 167 1.83 8.85 19.44
N GLN A 168 0.92 9.46 20.20
CA GLN A 168 1.27 10.19 21.43
C GLN A 168 2.01 9.34 22.49
N ASN A 169 1.72 8.04 22.53
CA ASN A 169 2.27 7.10 23.50
C ASN A 169 3.62 6.51 23.05
N GLY A 170 4.05 6.76 21.81
CA GLY A 170 5.24 6.14 21.24
C GLY A 170 5.08 4.64 21.04
N ASN A 171 3.88 4.19 20.66
CA ASN A 171 3.62 2.78 20.40
C ASN A 171 4.49 2.32 19.23
N ARG A 172 5.15 1.17 19.39
CA ARG A 172 6.09 0.64 18.40
C ARG A 172 5.38 -0.24 17.37
N ARG A 173 5.75 -0.04 16.10
CA ARG A 173 5.23 -0.79 14.95
C ARG A 173 6.44 -1.18 14.10
N GLY A 174 6.89 -2.43 14.25
CA GLY A 174 8.19 -2.86 13.71
C GLY A 174 9.32 -1.90 14.10
N TYR A 175 10.00 -1.38 13.10
CA TYR A 175 11.10 -0.40 13.18
C TYR A 175 10.76 0.92 12.45
N GLU A 176 9.48 1.17 12.18
CA GLU A 176 9.04 2.43 11.60
C GLU A 176 9.33 3.62 12.55
N CYS A 177 9.66 4.77 11.94
CA CYS A 177 9.76 6.05 12.62
C CYS A 177 8.45 6.85 12.46
N PRO A 178 7.65 7.04 13.54
CA PRO A 178 6.37 7.75 13.48
C PRO A 178 6.44 9.18 12.92
N GLU A 179 7.47 9.96 13.24
CA GLU A 179 7.63 11.31 12.70
C GLU A 179 7.92 11.32 11.19
N GLU A 180 8.71 10.36 10.70
CA GLU A 180 8.93 10.19 9.26
C GLU A 180 7.65 9.80 8.52
N ARG A 181 6.87 8.89 9.13
CA ARG A 181 5.58 8.48 8.58
C ARG A 181 4.63 9.67 8.46
N ASP A 182 4.42 10.41 9.56
CA ASP A 182 3.37 11.43 9.69
C ASP A 182 3.65 12.74 8.94
N TYR A 183 4.91 13.06 8.69
CA TYR A 183 5.30 14.36 8.14
C TYR A 183 6.13 14.20 6.88
N TYR A 184 5.65 14.79 5.78
CA TYR A 184 6.31 14.78 4.48
C TYR A 184 6.23 16.17 3.81
N PRO A 185 7.31 16.65 3.17
CA PRO A 185 8.66 16.07 3.11
C PRO A 185 9.36 15.97 4.46
N TYR A 186 10.13 14.90 4.64
CA TYR A 186 10.84 14.66 5.89
C TYR A 186 12.25 15.26 5.86
N TRP A 187 12.63 15.96 6.94
CA TRP A 187 13.87 16.75 7.03
C TRP A 187 15.09 15.96 7.53
N HIS A 188 14.91 14.70 7.92
CA HIS A 188 16.00 13.80 8.29
C HIS A 188 16.15 12.67 7.26
N PRO A 189 17.28 11.91 7.29
CA PRO A 189 17.49 10.80 6.38
C PRO A 189 16.39 9.75 6.49
N MET A 190 15.90 9.29 5.35
CA MET A 190 14.95 8.19 5.21
C MET A 190 15.41 7.25 4.09
N PRO A 191 15.14 5.95 4.20
CA PRO A 191 15.53 4.98 3.16
C PRO A 191 14.57 4.97 1.96
N TRP A 192 13.48 5.72 2.04
CA TRP A 192 12.44 5.81 1.01
C TRP A 192 12.86 6.73 -0.13
N LYS A 193 12.64 6.26 -1.36
CA LYS A 193 12.81 6.98 -2.62
C LYS A 193 11.44 7.41 -3.13
N ASP A 194 11.29 8.68 -3.48
CA ASP A 194 10.00 9.26 -3.88
C ASP A 194 9.70 8.99 -5.36
N ILE A 195 8.52 8.43 -5.66
CA ILE A 195 8.05 8.18 -7.04
C ILE A 195 7.17 9.32 -7.48
N ALA A 196 6.09 9.58 -6.72
CA ALA A 196 5.10 10.57 -7.06
C ALA A 196 4.39 11.14 -5.83
N VAL A 197 3.92 12.38 -5.96
CA VAL A 197 3.06 13.08 -5.01
C VAL A 197 1.82 13.56 -5.76
N LEU A 198 0.68 12.95 -5.48
CA LEU A 198 -0.62 13.33 -6.04
C LEU A 198 -1.33 14.21 -5.02
N THR A 199 -1.49 15.49 -5.31
CA THR A 199 -1.97 16.47 -4.32
C THR A 199 -3.21 17.21 -4.82
N ASN A 200 -4.07 17.65 -3.90
CA ASN A 200 -5.15 18.59 -4.23
C ASN A 200 -4.61 19.99 -4.53
N ASP A 201 -3.42 20.33 -4.05
CA ASP A 201 -2.82 21.66 -4.17
C ASP A 201 -1.49 21.60 -4.91
N VAL A 202 -1.57 21.75 -6.23
CA VAL A 202 -0.40 21.71 -7.12
C VAL A 202 0.58 22.86 -6.88
N SER A 203 0.20 23.92 -6.17
CA SER A 203 1.13 25.01 -5.81
C SER A 203 2.25 24.52 -4.89
N ARG A 204 2.07 23.37 -4.22
CA ARG A 204 3.06 22.71 -3.36
C ARG A 204 4.06 21.85 -4.12
N CYS A 205 3.83 21.57 -5.40
CA CYS A 205 4.71 20.73 -6.20
C CYS A 205 6.18 21.20 -6.25
N PRO A 206 6.49 22.51 -6.34
CA PRO A 206 7.86 22.99 -6.20
C PRO A 206 8.50 22.52 -4.89
N MET A 207 7.81 22.69 -3.76
CA MET A 207 8.30 22.26 -2.45
C MET A 207 8.51 20.75 -2.39
N TYR A 208 7.56 19.92 -2.85
CA TYR A 208 7.74 18.46 -2.87
C TYR A 208 8.94 18.02 -3.72
N LYS A 209 9.18 18.69 -4.85
CA LYS A 209 10.30 18.37 -5.74
C LYS A 209 11.65 18.79 -5.17
N THR A 210 11.75 19.98 -4.57
CA THR A 210 13.01 20.50 -4.02
C THR A 210 13.37 19.89 -2.67
N GLU A 211 12.36 19.58 -1.86
CA GLU A 211 12.54 19.02 -0.53
C GLU A 211 12.56 17.49 -0.55
N SER A 212 12.47 16.81 -1.69
CA SER A 212 12.65 15.34 -1.73
C SER A 212 14.11 14.95 -1.46
N GLN A 213 14.34 13.89 -0.69
CA GLN A 213 15.69 13.32 -0.52
C GLN A 213 16.24 12.72 -1.82
N ASN A 214 15.41 12.54 -2.85
CA ASN A 214 15.88 12.16 -4.19
C ASN A 214 16.97 13.12 -4.70
N VAL A 215 16.82 14.42 -4.42
CA VAL A 215 17.68 15.49 -4.95
C VAL A 215 18.33 16.36 -3.87
N LYS A 216 17.84 16.31 -2.62
CA LYS A 216 18.34 17.14 -1.52
C LYS A 216 18.98 16.28 -0.44
N ASP A 217 20.21 16.61 -0.08
CA ASP A 217 20.94 15.96 1.00
C ASP A 217 20.19 16.07 2.34
N ARG A 218 20.52 15.16 3.24
CA ARG A 218 20.00 15.13 4.60
C ARG A 218 21.12 15.13 5.60
N TYR A 219 20.79 15.58 6.79
CA TYR A 219 21.72 15.64 7.89
C TYR A 219 21.05 15.11 9.14
N ALA A 220 21.82 14.37 9.94
CA ALA A 220 21.37 13.89 11.23
C ALA A 220 22.56 13.72 12.17
N CYS A 221 22.29 13.90 13.46
CA CYS A 221 23.22 13.52 14.49
C CYS A 221 23.27 11.98 14.59
N ASP A 222 24.44 11.43 14.85
CA ASP A 222 24.57 10.02 15.21
C ASP A 222 23.97 9.67 16.59
N ARG A 223 23.55 10.69 17.35
CA ARG A 223 22.94 10.63 18.68
C ARG A 223 21.73 11.55 18.81
N SER A 224 21.33 11.85 20.05
CA SER A 224 20.00 12.28 20.48
C SER A 224 19.47 13.60 19.92
N THR A 225 20.32 14.44 19.34
CA THR A 225 19.97 15.85 19.06
C THR A 225 19.47 16.03 17.63
N SER A 226 18.71 17.11 17.42
CA SER A 226 18.03 17.39 16.15
C SER A 226 18.72 18.47 15.31
N ASN A 227 19.70 19.19 15.86
CA ASN A 227 20.48 20.23 15.17
C ASN A 227 21.99 20.01 15.30
N SER A 228 22.76 20.68 14.43
CA SER A 228 24.22 20.56 14.33
C SER A 228 24.92 20.96 15.61
N ASP A 229 24.57 22.13 16.15
CA ASP A 229 25.31 22.76 17.24
C ASP A 229 25.14 21.95 18.53
N GLU A 230 23.91 21.49 18.80
CA GLU A 230 23.65 20.57 19.91
C GLU A 230 24.31 19.21 19.68
N CYS A 231 24.38 18.71 18.45
CA CYS A 231 25.05 17.44 18.15
C CYS A 231 26.54 17.49 18.46
N GLU A 232 27.22 18.54 18.01
CA GLU A 232 28.66 18.71 18.21
C GLU A 232 28.99 19.02 19.68
N ALA A 233 28.09 19.69 20.40
CA ALA A 233 28.20 19.89 21.84
C ALA A 233 27.83 18.65 22.67
N PHE A 234 27.09 17.69 22.10
CA PHE A 234 26.61 16.51 22.82
C PHE A 234 27.77 15.57 23.14
N LYS A 235 27.95 15.26 24.43
CA LYS A 235 28.96 14.29 24.89
C LYS A 235 28.28 13.10 25.53
N TYR A 236 28.75 11.90 25.22
CA TYR A 236 28.24 10.66 25.81
C TYR A 236 29.38 9.72 26.18
N THR A 237 29.16 8.89 27.19
CA THR A 237 30.17 7.94 27.68
C THR A 237 29.72 6.52 27.36
N VAL A 238 30.62 5.72 26.77
CA VAL A 238 30.43 4.27 26.61
C VAL A 238 31.53 3.59 27.40
N GLY A 239 31.16 2.93 28.50
CA GLY A 239 32.14 2.44 29.49
C GLY A 239 32.83 3.62 30.18
N ASN A 240 34.15 3.72 30.05
CA ASN A 240 34.97 4.80 30.62
C ASN A 240 35.43 5.85 29.58
N THR A 241 35.04 5.68 28.31
CA THR A 241 35.47 6.57 27.22
C THR A 241 34.37 7.55 26.86
N GLN A 242 34.71 8.85 26.85
CA GLN A 242 33.84 9.92 26.42
C GLN A 242 33.98 10.14 24.91
N TYR A 243 32.84 10.22 24.23
CA TYR A 243 32.72 10.48 22.80
C TYR A 243 31.87 11.74 22.59
N ASN A 244 32.12 12.42 21.49
CA ASN A 244 31.29 13.55 21.04
C ASN A 244 30.29 13.07 19.99
N GLY A 245 29.12 13.70 19.95
CA GLY A 245 28.16 13.53 18.86
C GLY A 245 28.77 14.00 17.54
N THR A 246 28.43 13.30 16.47
CA THR A 246 28.92 13.61 15.12
C THR A 246 27.73 13.96 14.23
N TRP A 247 27.74 15.18 13.69
CA TRP A 247 26.78 15.59 12.68
C TRP A 247 27.14 14.97 11.33
N LYS A 248 26.29 14.10 10.81
CA LYS A 248 26.57 13.31 9.61
C LYS A 248 25.74 13.80 8.43
N ARG A 249 26.42 13.95 7.29
CA ARG A 249 25.80 14.17 5.98
C ARG A 249 25.37 12.82 5.40
N TYR A 250 24.13 12.77 4.94
CA TYR A 250 23.55 11.68 4.18
C TYR A 250 23.25 12.24 2.78
N PRO A 251 23.94 11.78 1.74
CA PRO A 251 23.72 12.31 0.40
C PRO A 251 22.28 12.06 -0.05
N SER A 252 21.82 12.91 -0.97
CA SER A 252 20.62 12.63 -1.75
C SER A 252 20.74 11.28 -2.47
N HIS A 253 19.60 10.71 -2.86
CA HIS A 253 19.60 9.43 -3.58
C HIS A 253 20.19 9.55 -5.00
N GLY A 254 20.40 10.77 -5.49
CA GLY A 254 20.96 11.02 -6.83
C GLY A 254 20.02 10.60 -7.96
N ILE A 255 18.71 10.62 -7.71
CA ILE A 255 17.66 10.27 -8.68
C ILE A 255 16.74 11.46 -8.96
N ALA A 256 15.92 11.36 -9.99
CA ALA A 256 14.97 12.42 -10.34
C ALA A 256 14.05 12.76 -9.16
N ALA A 257 13.72 14.03 -9.00
CA ALA A 257 12.68 14.49 -8.08
C ALA A 257 11.34 13.79 -8.39
N PRO A 258 10.45 13.59 -7.40
CA PRO A 258 9.18 12.92 -7.61
C PRO A 258 8.32 13.65 -8.64
N VAL A 259 7.54 12.87 -9.38
CA VAL A 259 6.45 13.43 -10.20
C VAL A 259 5.44 14.08 -9.25
N CYS A 260 4.97 15.28 -9.56
CA CYS A 260 3.93 15.93 -8.76
C CYS A 260 2.88 16.55 -9.66
N HIS A 261 1.62 16.15 -9.45
CA HIS A 261 0.47 16.67 -10.19
C HIS A 261 -0.82 16.56 -9.35
N MET A 262 -1.91 17.07 -9.91
CA MET A 262 -3.23 17.07 -9.29
C MET A 262 -3.72 15.64 -9.05
N ASN A 263 -4.33 15.40 -7.90
CA ASN A 263 -4.91 14.10 -7.56
C ASN A 263 -6.20 13.82 -8.34
N GLN A 264 -6.53 12.54 -8.52
CA GLN A 264 -7.81 12.14 -9.08
C GLN A 264 -8.94 12.48 -8.10
N TRP A 265 -10.11 12.87 -8.63
CA TRP A 265 -11.28 13.17 -7.82
C TRP A 265 -11.92 11.89 -7.29
N SER A 266 -12.31 11.87 -6.01
CA SER A 266 -13.19 10.86 -5.43
C SER A 266 -14.17 11.46 -4.42
N ARG A 267 -15.31 10.77 -4.26
CA ARG A 267 -16.32 11.10 -3.26
C ARG A 267 -15.90 10.66 -1.87
N ASP A 268 -16.26 11.46 -0.86
CA ASP A 268 -16.09 11.13 0.55
C ASP A 268 -16.78 9.82 0.94
N ASN A 269 -16.08 8.96 1.67
CA ASN A 269 -16.58 7.72 2.30
C ASN A 269 -17.11 6.66 1.32
N HIS A 270 -16.54 6.58 0.12
CA HIS A 270 -16.94 5.63 -0.92
C HIS A 270 -15.79 4.73 -1.42
N LEU A 271 -14.70 4.61 -0.65
CA LEU A 271 -13.51 3.83 -1.00
C LEU A 271 -12.96 4.12 -2.42
N GLY A 272 -13.11 5.36 -2.88
CA GLY A 272 -12.24 5.88 -3.92
C GLY A 272 -12.54 5.50 -5.38
N ASN A 273 -13.79 5.24 -5.75
CA ASN A 273 -14.14 5.28 -7.17
C ASN A 273 -13.90 6.70 -7.71
N THR A 274 -13.03 6.79 -8.71
CA THR A 274 -12.75 8.01 -9.46
C THR A 274 -13.80 8.26 -10.52
N VAL A 275 -13.70 9.40 -11.22
CA VAL A 275 -14.58 9.73 -12.34
C VAL A 275 -14.56 8.60 -13.38
N GLY A 276 -15.74 8.10 -13.75
CA GLY A 276 -15.88 6.95 -14.65
C GLY A 276 -15.93 5.58 -13.94
N GLY A 277 -15.98 5.56 -12.60
CA GLY A 277 -16.16 4.33 -11.82
C GLY A 277 -14.91 3.46 -11.71
N GLN A 278 -13.74 3.99 -12.08
CA GLN A 278 -12.46 3.31 -12.00
C GLN A 278 -11.82 3.52 -10.63
N THR A 279 -11.09 2.53 -10.16
CA THR A 279 -10.25 2.66 -8.96
C THR A 279 -9.12 3.66 -9.19
N PHE A 280 -8.64 4.33 -8.13
CA PHE A 280 -7.46 5.18 -8.23
C PHE A 280 -6.28 4.40 -8.80
N ASN A 281 -5.57 5.03 -9.73
CA ASN A 281 -4.44 4.39 -10.38
C ASN A 281 -3.32 5.38 -10.75
N PHE A 282 -2.10 4.84 -10.84
CA PHE A 282 -0.91 5.58 -11.25
C PHE A 282 0.05 4.65 -12.01
N ASN A 283 0.48 5.05 -13.20
CA ASN A 283 1.43 4.26 -13.98
C ASN A 283 2.87 4.56 -13.54
N TRP A 284 3.50 3.59 -12.88
CA TRP A 284 4.89 3.68 -12.46
C TRP A 284 5.80 2.96 -13.45
N THR A 285 6.81 3.67 -13.96
CA THR A 285 7.92 3.05 -14.69
C THR A 285 8.97 2.55 -13.70
N ILE A 286 9.22 1.24 -13.71
CA ILE A 286 10.15 0.60 -12.79
C ILE A 286 11.57 1.17 -13.00
N PRO A 287 12.20 1.74 -11.94
CA PRO A 287 13.51 2.38 -12.05
C PRO A 287 14.62 1.35 -12.24
N ASN A 288 15.78 1.82 -12.71
CA ASN A 288 17.01 1.01 -12.76
C ASN A 288 17.64 0.89 -11.36
N ASP A 289 16.95 0.21 -10.45
CA ASP A 289 17.35 -0.01 -9.06
C ASP A 289 17.27 -1.51 -8.77
N VAL A 290 18.12 -2.27 -9.47
CA VAL A 290 18.09 -3.73 -9.47
C VAL A 290 18.36 -4.26 -8.07
N ASN A 291 17.37 -4.95 -7.51
CA ASN A 291 17.46 -5.57 -6.19
C ASN A 291 16.37 -6.63 -6.04
N GLU A 292 16.66 -7.74 -5.38
CA GLU A 292 15.68 -8.81 -5.15
C GLU A 292 14.69 -8.51 -4.00
N ARG A 293 14.86 -7.37 -3.31
CA ARG A 293 14.14 -7.01 -2.09
C ARG A 293 13.78 -5.52 -2.09
N CYS A 294 12.65 -5.24 -2.70
CA CYS A 294 12.04 -3.92 -2.73
C CYS A 294 10.65 -3.95 -2.10
N VAL A 295 10.19 -2.79 -1.65
CA VAL A 295 8.85 -2.59 -1.11
C VAL A 295 8.30 -1.24 -1.58
N LEU A 296 7.01 -1.19 -1.89
CA LEU A 296 6.28 0.01 -2.25
C LEU A 296 5.47 0.47 -1.03
N ARG A 297 5.44 1.77 -0.78
CA ARG A 297 4.65 2.42 0.26
C ARG A 297 3.78 3.49 -0.37
N MET A 298 2.52 3.53 0.04
CA MET A 298 1.64 4.66 -0.22
C MET A 298 1.27 5.30 1.12
N ARG A 299 1.46 6.62 1.22
CA ARG A 299 0.95 7.42 2.34
C ARG A 299 -0.21 8.24 1.85
N TYR A 300 -1.27 8.25 2.63
CA TYR A 300 -2.43 9.11 2.45
C TYR A 300 -2.45 10.15 3.58
N ASN A 301 -1.98 11.35 3.26
CA ASN A 301 -2.03 12.49 4.16
C ASN A 301 -3.32 13.25 3.88
N ILE A 302 -4.19 13.32 4.88
CA ILE A 302 -5.44 14.06 4.78
C ILE A 302 -5.55 15.07 5.92
N SER A 303 -6.10 16.24 5.62
CA SER A 303 -6.69 17.11 6.62
C SER A 303 -8.02 17.66 6.15
N THR A 304 -8.85 18.11 7.07
CA THR A 304 -10.05 18.88 6.71
C THR A 304 -9.67 20.19 6.01
N GLY A 305 -10.57 20.72 5.17
CA GLY A 305 -10.49 22.07 4.61
C GLY A 305 -10.84 23.19 5.62
N ASP A 306 -11.23 22.86 6.86
CA ASP A 306 -11.71 23.85 7.84
C ASP A 306 -10.64 24.85 8.32
N TYR A 307 -9.35 24.51 8.26
CA TYR A 307 -8.27 25.35 8.75
C TYR A 307 -7.08 25.35 7.80
N ASP A 308 -6.20 26.34 7.95
CA ASP A 308 -4.97 26.41 7.17
C ASP A 308 -3.96 25.36 7.65
N ARG A 309 -3.84 24.25 6.91
CA ARG A 309 -2.88 23.19 7.22
C ARG A 309 -1.44 23.69 7.23
N ASP A 310 -1.09 24.63 6.37
CA ASP A 310 0.31 24.98 6.06
C ASP A 310 0.87 26.00 7.05
N ASN A 311 0.01 26.88 7.56
CA ASN A 311 0.36 27.82 8.62
C ASN A 311 0.10 27.27 10.04
N THR A 312 -0.43 26.05 10.16
CA THR A 312 -0.69 25.43 11.47
C THR A 312 0.55 24.74 12.04
N THR A 313 1.23 25.43 12.93
CA THR A 313 2.45 24.97 13.64
C THR A 313 2.19 24.68 15.13
N SER A 314 3.25 24.40 15.89
CA SER A 314 3.19 24.23 17.35
C SER A 314 2.70 25.45 18.11
N LEU A 315 2.72 26.66 17.53
CA LEU A 315 2.12 27.87 18.11
C LEU A 315 0.60 27.77 18.27
N HIS A 316 -0.03 26.86 17.51
CA HIS A 316 -1.48 26.61 17.55
C HIS A 316 -1.85 25.46 18.49
N ASN A 317 -0.88 24.87 19.20
CA ASN A 317 -1.16 23.81 20.17
C ASN A 317 -2.08 24.35 21.28
N ASN A 318 -3.10 23.59 21.65
CA ASN A 318 -4.10 24.02 22.63
C ASN A 318 -4.42 22.88 23.60
N ARG A 319 -3.40 22.47 24.36
CA ARG A 319 -3.52 21.42 25.36
C ARG A 319 -4.35 21.87 26.58
N ARG A 320 -4.29 23.15 26.91
CA ARG A 320 -5.15 23.86 27.88
C ARG A 320 -5.59 25.15 27.21
N ARG A 321 -6.76 25.69 27.57
CA ARG A 321 -7.31 26.97 27.02
C ARG A 321 -6.35 28.17 27.04
N ARG A 322 -5.20 28.08 27.73
CA ARG A 322 -4.16 29.12 27.84
C ARG A 322 -2.89 28.83 27.01
N ASP A 323 -2.76 27.65 26.40
CA ASP A 323 -1.53 27.18 25.76
C ASP A 323 -1.40 27.66 24.29
N GLY A 324 -2.45 28.26 23.73
CA GLY A 324 -2.48 28.82 22.39
C GLY A 324 -3.92 28.99 21.87
N PRO A 325 -4.14 29.77 20.79
CA PRO A 325 -5.48 30.01 20.26
C PRO A 325 -6.13 28.76 19.66
N GLY A 326 -5.37 27.74 19.23
CA GLY A 326 -5.87 26.73 18.29
C GLY A 326 -5.76 27.23 16.84
N PRO A 327 -5.87 26.36 15.82
CA PRO A 327 -5.95 26.79 14.42
C PRO A 327 -7.10 27.77 14.20
N ASP A 328 -6.84 28.82 13.40
CA ASP A 328 -7.86 29.80 13.03
C ASP A 328 -8.87 29.17 12.06
N VAL A 329 -10.11 29.08 12.54
CA VAL A 329 -11.31 28.75 11.76
C VAL A 329 -12.25 29.97 11.71
N TRP A 330 -11.98 30.98 12.54
CA TRP A 330 -12.78 32.19 12.71
C TRP A 330 -12.82 33.02 11.45
N SER A 331 -11.64 33.30 10.88
CA SER A 331 -11.53 34.13 9.67
C SER A 331 -12.23 33.51 8.45
N ARG A 332 -12.42 32.18 8.45
CA ARG A 332 -13.01 31.44 7.32
C ARG A 332 -14.50 31.11 7.50
N GLN A 333 -14.93 30.79 8.72
CA GLN A 333 -16.28 30.27 8.98
C GLN A 333 -17.05 31.05 10.07
N GLY A 334 -16.47 32.10 10.66
CA GLY A 334 -17.10 32.88 11.74
C GLY A 334 -17.25 32.11 13.06
N LEU A 335 -16.44 31.06 13.25
CA LEU A 335 -16.48 30.16 14.42
C LEU A 335 -15.25 30.36 15.32
N PRO A 336 -15.36 30.16 16.65
CA PRO A 336 -14.20 30.26 17.53
C PRO A 336 -13.09 29.29 17.09
N ASN A 337 -11.85 29.66 17.40
CA ASN A 337 -10.66 28.86 17.06
C ASN A 337 -10.82 27.38 17.45
N LEU A 338 -10.22 26.52 16.65
CA LEU A 338 -10.41 25.09 16.75
C LEU A 338 -9.77 24.53 18.04
N TRP A 339 -10.61 24.06 18.97
CA TRP A 339 -10.21 23.27 20.14
C TRP A 339 -11.08 22.03 20.32
N ASN A 340 -10.66 21.11 21.18
CA ASN A 340 -11.36 19.85 21.41
C ASN A 340 -12.75 20.10 22.05
N ASN A 341 -13.79 19.55 21.44
CA ASN A 341 -15.20 19.68 21.82
C ASN A 341 -15.66 21.10 22.26
N PRO A 342 -15.61 22.10 21.36
CA PRO A 342 -15.98 23.48 21.68
C PRO A 342 -17.45 23.59 22.08
N THR A 343 -17.75 24.55 22.96
CA THR A 343 -19.13 25.03 23.16
C THR A 343 -19.30 26.31 22.35
N VAL A 344 -20.29 26.33 21.47
CA VAL A 344 -20.59 27.43 20.53
C VAL A 344 -21.98 27.99 20.82
N ASP A 345 -22.12 29.31 20.80
CA ASP A 345 -23.42 29.99 20.85
C ASP A 345 -23.77 30.44 19.43
N ILE A 346 -24.55 29.61 18.73
CA ILE A 346 -24.94 29.88 17.33
C ILE A 346 -26.19 30.78 17.29
N PHE A 347 -26.95 30.85 18.39
CA PHE A 347 -28.21 31.57 18.43
C PHE A 347 -28.08 32.99 19.01
N GLY A 348 -26.92 33.33 19.61
CA GLY A 348 -26.71 34.60 20.30
C GLY A 348 -27.63 34.78 21.51
N LEU A 349 -28.13 33.66 22.06
CA LEU A 349 -29.13 33.67 23.13
C LEU A 349 -28.49 33.57 24.52
N ASP A 350 -27.18 33.32 24.60
CA ASP A 350 -26.35 33.05 25.80
C ASP A 350 -26.78 31.84 26.66
N LYS A 351 -28.08 31.53 26.66
CA LYS A 351 -28.74 30.49 27.45
C LYS A 351 -28.78 29.13 26.76
N LEU A 352 -28.58 29.09 25.45
CA LEU A 352 -28.55 27.85 24.66
C LEU A 352 -27.25 27.75 23.87
N LYS A 353 -26.30 26.98 24.38
CA LYS A 353 -25.02 26.73 23.72
C LYS A 353 -24.93 25.26 23.28
N LEU A 354 -24.48 25.03 22.06
CA LEU A 354 -24.27 23.68 21.53
C LEU A 354 -22.82 23.25 21.76
N ARG A 355 -22.61 21.97 22.06
CA ARG A 355 -21.27 21.38 22.15
C ARG A 355 -21.00 20.58 20.89
N LEU A 356 -19.97 20.98 20.13
CA LEU A 356 -19.55 20.22 18.96
C LEU A 356 -18.73 19.01 19.39
N ALA A 357 -18.91 17.87 18.71
CA ALA A 357 -18.16 16.64 18.95
C ALA A 357 -16.85 16.62 18.16
N LEU A 358 -15.96 17.58 18.40
CA LEU A 358 -14.72 17.73 17.63
C LEU A 358 -13.54 17.10 18.35
N ALA A 359 -12.78 16.27 17.62
CA ALA A 359 -11.52 15.71 18.07
C ALA A 359 -10.37 16.29 17.25
N THR A 360 -9.76 17.38 17.71
CA THR A 360 -8.73 18.14 16.98
C THR A 360 -7.52 17.31 16.56
N GLN A 361 -7.22 16.25 17.30
CA GLN A 361 -6.20 15.26 16.93
C GLN A 361 -6.54 14.42 15.69
N GLN A 362 -7.79 14.43 15.21
CA GLN A 362 -8.29 13.65 14.08
C GLN A 362 -8.41 14.50 12.80
N TYR A 363 -8.31 15.82 12.92
CA TYR A 363 -8.54 16.77 11.83
C TYR A 363 -7.44 16.74 10.75
N GLY A 364 -6.28 16.18 11.08
CA GLY A 364 -5.25 15.79 10.13
C GLY A 364 -4.71 14.42 10.49
N ARG A 365 -4.55 13.53 9.51
CA ARG A 365 -4.03 12.18 9.69
C ARG A 365 -3.24 11.72 8.49
N THR A 366 -2.21 10.94 8.79
CA THR A 366 -1.52 10.10 7.83
C THR A 366 -1.96 8.66 8.00
N PHE A 367 -2.36 8.04 6.90
CA PHE A 367 -2.58 6.61 6.75
C PHE A 367 -1.54 6.06 5.79
N GLN A 368 -1.28 4.76 5.85
CA GLN A 368 -0.40 4.13 4.88
C GLN A 368 -0.76 2.68 4.65
N ASP A 369 -0.39 2.20 3.48
CA ASP A 369 -0.21 0.77 3.24
C ASP A 369 1.13 0.54 2.57
N ARG A 370 1.62 -0.69 2.67
CA ARG A 370 2.87 -1.12 2.07
C ARG A 370 2.66 -2.44 1.37
N SER A 371 3.20 -2.58 0.16
CA SER A 371 3.15 -3.83 -0.56
C SER A 371 3.85 -4.95 0.20
N HIS A 372 3.59 -6.19 -0.19
CA HIS A 372 4.57 -7.26 0.02
C HIS A 372 5.89 -6.92 -0.68
N THR A 373 6.97 -7.60 -0.30
CA THR A 373 8.24 -7.45 -1.02
C THR A 373 8.14 -7.86 -2.49
N PHE A 374 8.91 -7.24 -3.36
CA PHE A 374 9.04 -7.62 -4.76
C PHE A 374 10.47 -7.40 -5.25
N ALA A 375 10.85 -8.04 -6.35
CA ALA A 375 12.16 -7.85 -6.96
C ALA A 375 12.10 -6.87 -8.14
N ILE A 376 13.15 -6.06 -8.30
CA ILE A 376 13.43 -5.31 -9.53
C ILE A 376 14.59 -6.03 -10.23
N ARG A 377 14.34 -6.53 -11.43
CA ARG A 377 15.32 -7.32 -12.20
C ARG A 377 15.76 -6.60 -13.47
N PRO A 378 16.98 -6.84 -13.95
CA PRO A 378 17.41 -6.33 -15.25
C PRO A 378 16.46 -6.77 -16.37
N ARG A 379 16.40 -5.97 -17.43
CA ARG A 379 15.71 -6.37 -18.66
C ARG A 379 16.42 -7.60 -19.27
N PRO A 380 15.71 -8.66 -19.67
CA PRO A 380 16.35 -9.86 -20.20
C PRO A 380 17.13 -9.59 -21.51
N PRO A 381 18.25 -10.30 -21.74
CA PRO A 381 18.95 -10.24 -23.02
C PRO A 381 18.02 -10.57 -24.18
N GLY A 382 17.96 -9.71 -25.21
CA GLY A 382 17.10 -9.89 -26.38
C GLY A 382 15.78 -9.10 -26.36
N VAL A 383 15.47 -8.40 -25.27
CA VAL A 383 14.39 -7.39 -25.24
C VAL A 383 14.99 -6.01 -25.50
N PRO A 384 14.62 -5.31 -26.58
CA PRO A 384 15.17 -3.98 -26.89
C PRO A 384 14.95 -2.98 -25.75
N GLU A 385 15.91 -2.08 -25.52
CA GLU A 385 15.81 -1.06 -24.45
C GLU A 385 14.57 -0.16 -24.62
N GLY A 386 14.29 0.26 -25.86
CA GLY A 386 13.12 1.08 -26.19
C GLY A 386 11.78 0.32 -26.28
N ALA A 387 11.76 -1.01 -26.14
CA ALA A 387 10.51 -1.76 -26.19
C ALA A 387 9.67 -1.51 -24.94
N THR A 388 8.37 -1.31 -25.09
CA THR A 388 7.45 -1.23 -23.96
C THR A 388 7.30 -2.60 -23.30
N ILE A 389 7.22 -2.62 -21.97
CA ILE A 389 6.87 -3.82 -21.20
C ILE A 389 5.70 -3.43 -20.31
N ASP A 390 4.52 -3.99 -20.55
CA ASP A 390 3.31 -3.73 -19.77
C ASP A 390 3.06 -4.90 -18.80
N ASN A 391 3.00 -4.61 -17.49
CA ASN A 391 2.76 -5.63 -16.47
C ASN A 391 1.25 -5.86 -16.29
N VAL A 392 0.83 -7.12 -16.30
CA VAL A 392 -0.55 -7.54 -16.06
C VAL A 392 -0.57 -8.49 -14.87
N ASN A 393 -1.25 -8.07 -13.80
CA ASN A 393 -1.30 -8.77 -12.53
C ASN A 393 -2.75 -9.12 -12.12
N VAL A 394 -2.88 -9.85 -11.01
CA VAL A 394 -4.16 -10.09 -10.32
C VAL A 394 -4.22 -9.28 -9.02
N ARG A 395 -5.24 -8.43 -8.89
CA ARG A 395 -5.63 -7.77 -7.64
C ARG A 395 -6.72 -8.57 -6.92
N GLY A 396 -6.99 -8.22 -5.66
CA GLY A 396 -8.11 -8.80 -4.91
C GLY A 396 -7.84 -10.17 -4.28
N LYS A 397 -8.85 -10.69 -3.58
CA LYS A 397 -8.82 -11.98 -2.86
C LYS A 397 -10.16 -12.72 -2.97
N ARG A 398 -10.17 -13.99 -2.50
CA ARG A 398 -11.28 -14.92 -2.66
C ARG A 398 -12.35 -14.60 -1.66
N GLY A 399 -13.57 -14.48 -2.15
CA GLY A 399 -14.76 -14.24 -1.36
C GLY A 399 -15.67 -13.27 -2.10
N ASN A 400 -16.89 -13.13 -1.58
CA ASN A 400 -17.79 -12.07 -2.00
C ASN A 400 -17.37 -10.72 -1.42
N ILE A 401 -17.92 -9.63 -1.96
CA ILE A 401 -17.63 -8.24 -1.52
C ILE A 401 -17.65 -8.04 0.00
N VAL A 402 -18.58 -8.64 0.73
CA VAL A 402 -18.67 -8.50 2.21
C VAL A 402 -17.57 -9.28 2.92
N GLN A 403 -17.19 -10.43 2.38
CA GLN A 403 -16.16 -11.29 2.95
C GLN A 403 -14.74 -10.72 2.76
N VAL A 404 -14.51 -10.04 1.64
CA VAL A 404 -13.19 -9.50 1.27
C VAL A 404 -13.01 -8.03 1.68
N TYR A 405 -14.12 -7.32 1.95
CA TYR A 405 -14.11 -5.95 2.43
C TYR A 405 -13.18 -5.77 3.64
N PRO A 406 -12.36 -4.70 3.66
CA PRO A 406 -12.32 -3.56 2.74
C PRO A 406 -11.35 -3.71 1.55
N GLY A 407 -10.79 -4.90 1.34
CA GLY A 407 -10.16 -5.24 0.06
C GLY A 407 -11.22 -5.47 -1.03
N VAL A 408 -10.76 -5.87 -2.22
CA VAL A 408 -11.63 -6.16 -3.37
C VAL A 408 -11.68 -7.65 -3.70
N GLU A 409 -12.74 -8.04 -4.41
CA GLU A 409 -12.85 -9.36 -5.05
C GLU A 409 -11.75 -9.50 -6.12
N TYR A 410 -11.46 -10.73 -6.58
CA TYR A 410 -10.44 -10.90 -7.61
C TYR A 410 -10.76 -10.13 -8.88
N ASP A 411 -9.72 -9.51 -9.40
CA ASP A 411 -9.78 -8.84 -10.68
C ASP A 411 -8.39 -8.81 -11.32
N PHE A 412 -8.34 -8.43 -12.60
CA PHE A 412 -7.07 -8.15 -13.25
C PHE A 412 -6.74 -6.65 -13.23
N VAL A 413 -5.44 -6.36 -13.26
CA VAL A 413 -4.92 -5.00 -13.29
C VAL A 413 -3.77 -4.93 -14.30
N PRO A 414 -3.87 -4.08 -15.34
CA PRO A 414 -5.03 -3.24 -15.66
C PRO A 414 -6.29 -4.07 -16.03
N ASN A 415 -7.47 -3.46 -15.93
CA ASN A 415 -8.74 -4.05 -16.38
C ASN A 415 -8.94 -3.98 -17.91
N THR A 416 -8.04 -3.32 -18.64
CA THR A 416 -8.04 -3.28 -20.10
C THR A 416 -6.61 -3.04 -20.51
N VAL A 417 -6.04 -3.97 -21.28
CA VAL A 417 -4.66 -3.86 -21.75
C VAL A 417 -4.68 -3.48 -23.22
N GLN A 418 -4.12 -2.30 -23.52
CA GLN A 418 -3.80 -1.88 -24.88
C GLN A 418 -2.34 -2.21 -25.14
N LEU A 419 -2.10 -3.15 -26.05
CA LEU A 419 -0.75 -3.63 -26.37
C LEU A 419 -0.40 -3.25 -27.81
N THR A 420 0.84 -2.81 -28.01
CA THR A 420 1.38 -2.43 -29.32
C THR A 420 2.33 -3.49 -29.85
N SER A 421 2.23 -3.80 -31.14
CA SER A 421 3.17 -4.70 -31.82
C SER A 421 4.62 -4.27 -31.62
N GLY A 422 5.50 -5.22 -31.31
CA GLY A 422 6.90 -4.97 -30.95
C GLY A 422 7.14 -4.67 -29.47
N GLY A 423 6.10 -4.37 -28.70
CA GLY A 423 6.13 -4.31 -27.24
C GLY A 423 6.10 -5.71 -26.60
N TYR A 424 6.04 -5.75 -25.27
CA TYR A 424 6.02 -6.97 -24.47
C TYR A 424 4.97 -6.89 -23.38
N ALA A 425 4.33 -8.01 -23.05
CA ALA A 425 3.53 -8.17 -21.84
C ALA A 425 4.29 -9.03 -20.82
N HIS A 426 4.20 -8.64 -19.55
CA HIS A 426 4.69 -9.42 -18.43
C HIS A 426 3.50 -9.82 -17.55
N ILE A 427 3.12 -11.10 -17.61
CA ILE A 427 1.92 -11.60 -16.94
C ILE A 427 2.32 -12.50 -15.79
N GLN A 428 1.95 -12.13 -14.58
CA GLN A 428 2.25 -12.89 -13.37
C GLN A 428 1.21 -12.62 -12.28
N TRP A 429 1.10 -13.52 -11.31
CA TRP A 429 0.31 -13.25 -10.11
C TRP A 429 0.70 -14.18 -8.96
N THR A 430 0.24 -13.78 -7.77
CA THR A 430 0.26 -14.63 -6.59
C THR A 430 -1.17 -14.98 -6.16
N GLY A 431 -1.31 -16.19 -5.67
CA GLY A 431 -2.43 -16.70 -4.90
C GLY A 431 -2.00 -16.96 -3.46
N SER A 432 -2.75 -17.81 -2.75
CA SER A 432 -2.54 -18.06 -1.32
C SER A 432 -3.14 -19.40 -0.90
N ASP A 433 -2.53 -20.06 0.08
CA ASP A 433 -3.06 -21.28 0.73
C ASP A 433 -3.62 -21.03 2.13
N SER A 434 -3.76 -19.75 2.48
CA SER A 434 -4.20 -19.29 3.79
C SER A 434 -5.39 -18.34 3.70
N ASN A 435 -6.14 -18.37 2.58
CA ASN A 435 -7.37 -17.60 2.49
C ASN A 435 -8.36 -18.07 3.58
N PRO A 436 -9.21 -17.20 4.14
CA PRO A 436 -10.21 -17.64 5.11
C PRO A 436 -11.12 -18.75 4.55
N ASN A 437 -11.38 -19.76 5.38
CA ASN A 437 -12.37 -20.80 5.06
C ASN A 437 -13.78 -20.20 5.00
N ASN A 438 -14.67 -20.86 4.26
CA ASN A 438 -16.04 -20.39 4.00
C ASN A 438 -16.12 -19.02 3.30
N ASN A 439 -15.05 -18.57 2.66
CA ASN A 439 -15.15 -17.51 1.66
C ASN A 439 -15.66 -18.10 0.35
N ASP A 440 -16.59 -17.40 -0.26
CA ASP A 440 -17.23 -17.83 -1.50
C ASP A 440 -16.19 -17.91 -2.64
N GLY A 441 -16.46 -18.77 -3.61
CA GLY A 441 -15.61 -18.98 -4.79
C GLY A 441 -15.47 -20.46 -5.10
N GLN A 442 -14.96 -20.77 -6.29
CA GLN A 442 -14.74 -22.15 -6.74
C GLN A 442 -13.37 -22.67 -6.34
N GLY A 443 -13.20 -24.00 -6.39
CA GLY A 443 -12.00 -24.67 -5.92
C GLY A 443 -11.97 -24.93 -4.42
N ARG A 444 -10.93 -25.64 -4.00
CA ARG A 444 -10.61 -26.03 -2.62
C ARG A 444 -10.72 -24.85 -1.66
N GLN A 445 -11.42 -25.04 -0.54
CA GLN A 445 -11.53 -24.00 0.48
C GLN A 445 -10.16 -23.63 1.04
N GLY A 446 -10.01 -22.35 1.40
CA GLY A 446 -8.77 -21.81 1.95
C GLY A 446 -7.70 -21.51 0.90
N THR A 447 -7.90 -21.91 -0.36
CA THR A 447 -6.98 -21.59 -1.46
C THR A 447 -7.49 -20.47 -2.36
N ASP A 448 -6.54 -19.67 -2.82
CA ASP A 448 -6.65 -18.64 -3.83
C ASP A 448 -5.82 -19.10 -5.04
N ARG A 449 -6.51 -19.29 -6.16
CA ARG A 449 -5.91 -19.57 -7.47
C ARG A 449 -6.61 -18.73 -8.53
N SER A 450 -5.85 -18.36 -9.55
CA SER A 450 -6.33 -17.65 -10.73
C SER A 450 -5.77 -18.30 -11.98
N ASN A 451 -6.51 -18.18 -13.08
CA ASN A 451 -6.05 -18.45 -14.43
C ASN A 451 -6.43 -17.30 -15.34
N MET A 452 -5.96 -17.34 -16.58
CA MET A 452 -6.32 -16.36 -17.59
C MET A 452 -6.61 -17.08 -18.90
N VAL A 453 -7.73 -16.71 -19.53
CA VAL A 453 -8.10 -17.09 -20.89
C VAL A 453 -8.54 -15.86 -21.66
N MET A 454 -8.27 -15.80 -22.96
CA MET A 454 -8.73 -14.69 -23.78
C MET A 454 -10.20 -14.82 -24.17
N ILE A 455 -10.89 -13.68 -24.21
CA ILE A 455 -12.27 -13.56 -24.66
C ILE A 455 -12.41 -12.49 -25.74
N LYS A 456 -13.42 -12.64 -26.58
CA LYS A 456 -13.69 -11.69 -27.68
C LYS A 456 -14.03 -10.27 -27.19
N ALA A 457 -14.71 -10.17 -26.06
CA ALA A 457 -15.13 -8.89 -25.48
C ALA A 457 -15.40 -9.04 -23.98
N PRO A 458 -15.25 -7.97 -23.16
CA PRO A 458 -15.43 -8.03 -21.70
C PRO A 458 -16.84 -8.47 -21.27
N VAL A 459 -17.86 -8.11 -22.06
CA VAL A 459 -19.26 -8.49 -21.79
C VAL A 459 -19.56 -9.96 -22.13
N SER A 460 -18.69 -10.63 -22.88
CA SER A 460 -18.92 -12.02 -23.31
C SER A 460 -18.62 -13.00 -22.18
N VAL A 461 -19.44 -14.03 -22.07
CA VAL A 461 -19.21 -15.21 -21.20
C VAL A 461 -18.75 -16.42 -22.03
N TYR A 462 -18.94 -16.39 -23.36
CA TYR A 462 -18.97 -17.61 -24.20
C TYR A 462 -18.13 -17.57 -25.48
N MET A 463 -17.15 -16.69 -25.63
CA MET A 463 -16.31 -16.70 -26.84
C MET A 463 -14.83 -16.73 -26.51
N PHE A 464 -14.25 -17.92 -26.60
CA PHE A 464 -12.81 -18.12 -26.70
C PHE A 464 -12.36 -17.67 -28.09
N ILE A 465 -11.36 -16.79 -28.14
CA ILE A 465 -10.74 -16.42 -29.41
C ILE A 465 -9.89 -17.60 -29.86
N ASN A 466 -10.26 -18.18 -31.00
CA ASN A 466 -9.43 -19.15 -31.68
C ASN A 466 -8.27 -18.38 -32.35
N CYS A 467 -7.05 -18.49 -31.81
CA CYS A 467 -5.86 -17.92 -32.43
C CYS A 467 -5.43 -18.68 -33.71
N HIS A 468 -6.18 -19.71 -34.09
CA HIS A 468 -6.07 -20.40 -35.37
C HIS A 468 -7.44 -20.43 -36.05
N ASN A 469 -7.64 -19.51 -36.98
CA ASN A 469 -8.73 -19.43 -37.95
C ASN A 469 -10.11 -19.00 -37.40
N ASN A 470 -10.81 -18.25 -38.25
CA ASN A 470 -12.18 -17.71 -38.12
C ASN A 470 -13.25 -18.80 -37.88
N ALA A 471 -13.23 -19.49 -36.75
CA ALA A 471 -14.27 -20.45 -36.39
C ALA A 471 -14.68 -20.27 -34.92
N ASN A 472 -15.94 -19.82 -34.75
CA ASN A 472 -16.65 -19.82 -33.48
C ASN A 472 -16.86 -21.28 -33.04
N ILE A 473 -16.18 -21.73 -31.97
CA ILE A 473 -16.45 -23.05 -31.38
C ILE A 473 -17.29 -22.84 -30.13
N LEU A 474 -18.49 -23.45 -30.09
CA LEU A 474 -19.41 -23.48 -28.95
C LEU A 474 -18.98 -24.52 -27.91
N TYR A 475 -19.29 -24.23 -26.65
CA TYR A 475 -18.90 -24.97 -25.43
C TYR A 475 -19.42 -26.42 -25.33
N ASP A 476 -20.42 -26.82 -26.14
CA ASP A 476 -21.06 -28.16 -26.02
C ASP A 476 -20.16 -29.34 -26.41
N GLN A 477 -19.02 -29.11 -27.08
CA GLN A 477 -18.10 -30.18 -27.49
C GLN A 477 -17.00 -30.51 -26.47
N ILE A 478 -16.86 -29.75 -25.37
CA ILE A 478 -15.76 -29.99 -24.40
C ILE A 478 -16.05 -31.19 -23.47
N LYS A 479 -17.32 -31.59 -23.31
CA LYS A 479 -17.67 -32.68 -22.38
C LYS A 479 -17.39 -34.11 -22.87
N SER A 480 -17.14 -34.35 -24.16
CA SER A 480 -17.23 -35.71 -24.72
C SER A 480 -15.99 -36.25 -25.44
N THR A 481 -14.83 -35.59 -25.44
CA THR A 481 -13.70 -36.09 -26.24
C THR A 481 -12.32 -35.81 -25.64
N LEU A 482 -12.02 -36.50 -24.53
CA LEU A 482 -10.65 -36.65 -24.02
C LEU A 482 -9.98 -37.86 -24.68
N LYS A 483 -9.44 -37.70 -25.89
CA LYS A 483 -8.46 -38.63 -26.48
C LYS A 483 -7.30 -37.88 -27.13
N GLU A 484 -6.12 -38.42 -26.91
CA GLU A 484 -4.79 -37.82 -27.11
C GLU A 484 -4.52 -37.28 -28.52
N THR A 485 -3.92 -36.09 -28.60
CA THR A 485 -3.06 -35.68 -29.72
C THR A 485 -2.10 -34.55 -29.27
N ARG A 486 -0.80 -34.72 -29.54
CA ARG A 486 0.24 -33.70 -29.36
C ARG A 486 0.12 -32.65 -30.48
N LEU A 487 0.01 -31.37 -30.13
CA LEU A 487 0.09 -30.24 -31.07
C LEU A 487 1.29 -29.34 -30.70
N GLN A 488 2.06 -28.95 -31.70
CA GLN A 488 3.15 -27.97 -31.57
C GLN A 488 2.55 -26.55 -31.54
N SER A 489 2.86 -25.77 -30.49
CA SER A 489 2.69 -24.30 -30.36
C SER A 489 1.27 -23.69 -30.38
N PRO A 490 0.51 -23.74 -29.26
CA PRO A 490 -0.67 -22.87 -29.08
C PRO A 490 -0.26 -21.40 -28.88
N GLN A 491 -1.08 -20.46 -29.36
CA GLN A 491 -0.88 -19.02 -29.21
C GLN A 491 -1.81 -18.43 -28.12
N PHE A 492 -1.24 -17.80 -27.10
CA PHE A 492 -1.94 -17.01 -26.07
C PHE A 492 -1.70 -15.52 -26.39
N PHE A 493 -2.69 -14.64 -26.56
CA PHE A 493 -2.47 -13.24 -27.06
C PHE A 493 -1.73 -13.12 -28.41
N CYS A 494 -1.81 -14.12 -29.30
CA CYS A 494 -0.93 -14.21 -30.48
C CYS A 494 0.59 -14.30 -30.13
N LEU A 495 0.90 -14.62 -28.88
CA LEU A 495 2.24 -14.90 -28.36
C LEU A 495 2.53 -16.38 -28.58
N ARG A 496 3.69 -16.71 -29.18
CA ARG A 496 4.16 -18.09 -29.22
C ARG A 496 4.55 -18.55 -27.81
N HIS A 497 4.07 -19.73 -27.41
CA HIS A 497 4.56 -20.43 -26.23
C HIS A 497 4.67 -21.94 -26.50
N ASP A 498 5.74 -22.55 -26.00
CA ASP A 498 5.79 -23.98 -25.73
C ASP A 498 5.00 -24.27 -24.44
N VAL A 499 3.73 -24.65 -24.58
CA VAL A 499 2.89 -25.12 -23.47
C VAL A 499 2.90 -26.65 -23.47
N THR A 500 3.28 -27.27 -22.36
CA THR A 500 3.07 -28.72 -22.15
C THR A 500 1.61 -28.94 -21.78
N ILE A 501 0.83 -29.44 -22.75
CA ILE A 501 -0.60 -29.72 -22.63
C ILE A 501 -0.80 -31.11 -21.97
N VAL A 502 -1.63 -31.19 -20.93
CA VAL A 502 -2.27 -32.45 -20.52
C VAL A 502 -3.66 -32.48 -21.17
N GLY A 503 -3.88 -33.42 -22.11
CA GLY A 503 -5.17 -33.61 -22.81
C GLY A 503 -5.36 -32.71 -24.04
N GLY A 504 -5.08 -33.22 -25.23
CA GLY A 504 -4.97 -32.45 -26.48
C GLY A 504 -6.24 -31.74 -26.96
N ARG A 505 -6.26 -30.39 -26.88
CA ARG A 505 -6.44 -29.42 -27.99
C ARG A 505 -6.57 -27.99 -27.42
N ILE A 506 -6.28 -27.04 -28.30
CA ILE A 506 -5.97 -25.61 -28.09
C ILE A 506 -6.93 -24.92 -27.11
N CYS A 507 -6.44 -24.61 -25.92
CA CYS A 507 -6.99 -23.56 -25.06
C CYS A 507 -5.85 -22.63 -24.65
N PRO A 508 -5.97 -21.31 -24.84
CA PRO A 508 -5.03 -20.34 -24.31
C PRO A 508 -5.24 -20.30 -22.79
N PHE A 509 -4.63 -21.21 -22.06
CA PHE A 509 -4.84 -21.41 -20.63
C PHE A 509 -3.50 -21.25 -19.91
N LEU A 510 -3.43 -20.25 -19.02
CA LEU A 510 -2.30 -20.06 -18.12
C LEU A 510 -2.61 -20.70 -16.77
N ILE A 511 -1.89 -21.77 -16.43
CA ILE A 511 -2.01 -22.50 -15.16
C ILE A 511 -0.64 -22.52 -14.49
N PRO A 512 -0.54 -22.41 -13.15
CA PRO A 512 0.69 -22.70 -12.42
C PRO A 512 1.16 -24.14 -12.71
N THR A 513 2.28 -24.28 -13.43
CA THR A 513 2.81 -25.57 -13.91
C THR A 513 3.83 -26.16 -12.96
N ASP A 514 3.41 -26.61 -11.79
CA ASP A 514 4.30 -27.33 -10.89
C ASP A 514 3.81 -28.79 -10.74
N LYS A 515 4.01 -29.55 -11.82
CA LYS A 515 4.19 -31.01 -11.84
C LYS A 515 3.14 -31.86 -11.11
N GLN A 516 2.03 -32.19 -11.78
CA GLN A 516 1.23 -33.34 -11.39
C GLN A 516 1.22 -34.41 -12.51
N PHE A 517 1.67 -35.62 -12.19
CA PHE A 517 1.52 -36.81 -13.03
C PHE A 517 0.26 -37.56 -12.57
N GLY A 518 -0.91 -37.13 -13.06
CA GLY A 518 -2.25 -37.61 -12.64
C GLY A 518 -2.83 -36.81 -11.45
N GLY A 519 -4.15 -36.58 -11.43
CA GLY A 519 -4.85 -35.73 -10.45
C GLY A 519 -6.07 -35.02 -11.03
N ASP A 520 -6.90 -34.40 -10.18
CA ASP A 520 -8.03 -33.56 -10.61
C ASP A 520 -7.60 -32.08 -10.65
N MET A 521 -7.55 -31.53 -11.86
CA MET A 521 -7.15 -30.15 -12.15
C MET A 521 -8.33 -29.27 -12.58
N ASP A 522 -9.57 -29.76 -12.50
CA ASP A 522 -10.76 -29.08 -13.04
C ASP A 522 -10.96 -27.68 -12.44
N GLU A 523 -10.52 -27.48 -11.18
CA GLU A 523 -10.59 -26.19 -10.48
C GLU A 523 -9.22 -25.64 -10.05
N LEU A 524 -8.11 -26.16 -10.59
CA LEU A 524 -6.74 -25.77 -10.24
C LEU A 524 -6.40 -25.97 -8.76
N ASN A 525 -7.05 -26.94 -8.11
CA ASN A 525 -6.93 -27.18 -6.67
C ASN A 525 -5.51 -27.58 -6.24
N GLU A 526 -4.77 -28.19 -7.16
CA GLU A 526 -3.41 -28.66 -6.95
C GLU A 526 -2.35 -27.75 -7.56
N ALA A 527 -2.75 -26.64 -8.19
CA ALA A 527 -1.82 -25.68 -8.76
C ALA A 527 -1.01 -24.95 -7.67
N GLY A 528 0.19 -24.49 -8.00
CA GLY A 528 1.00 -23.61 -7.15
C GLY A 528 0.34 -22.25 -6.89
N THR A 529 0.82 -21.51 -5.88
CA THR A 529 0.35 -20.17 -5.56
C THR A 529 0.98 -19.09 -6.43
N TYR A 530 2.07 -19.37 -7.13
CA TYR A 530 2.75 -18.39 -7.98
C TYR A 530 2.60 -18.78 -9.45
N PHE A 531 2.34 -17.80 -10.30
CA PHE A 531 2.34 -17.98 -11.74
C PHE A 531 3.13 -16.85 -12.39
N ASP A 532 3.94 -17.21 -13.39
CA ASP A 532 4.68 -16.29 -14.23
C ASP A 532 4.78 -16.85 -15.64
N LEU A 533 4.25 -16.08 -16.61
CA LEU A 533 4.33 -16.43 -18.03
C LEU A 533 5.71 -16.10 -18.64
N GLY A 534 6.52 -15.29 -17.96
CA GLY A 534 7.67 -14.61 -18.51
C GLY A 534 7.28 -13.49 -19.48
N LEU A 535 8.28 -12.80 -20.01
CA LEU A 535 8.07 -11.76 -21.02
C LEU A 535 7.61 -12.34 -22.35
N ARG A 536 6.58 -11.73 -22.92
CA ARG A 536 6.02 -12.16 -24.20
C ARG A 536 5.90 -11.02 -25.19
N LYS A 537 6.54 -11.19 -26.34
CA LYS A 537 6.57 -10.20 -27.41
C LYS A 537 5.24 -10.12 -28.14
N ILE A 538 4.65 -8.93 -28.15
CA ILE A 538 3.38 -8.64 -28.81
C ILE A 538 3.58 -8.62 -30.33
N THR A 539 2.74 -9.38 -31.04
CA THR A 539 2.81 -9.56 -32.50
C THR A 539 1.75 -8.75 -33.23
N SER A 540 0.65 -8.38 -32.57
CA SER A 540 -0.45 -7.60 -33.13
C SER A 540 -0.83 -6.46 -32.19
N THR A 541 -1.14 -5.29 -32.74
CA THR A 541 -1.59 -4.15 -31.94
C THR A 541 -3.09 -4.29 -31.70
N GLY A 542 -3.54 -4.11 -30.45
CA GLY A 542 -4.96 -4.19 -30.14
C GLY A 542 -5.30 -4.02 -28.67
N ILE A 543 -6.61 -4.00 -28.42
CA ILE A 543 -7.19 -4.15 -27.09
C ILE A 543 -7.42 -5.64 -26.86
N TYR A 544 -6.89 -6.15 -25.77
CA TYR A 544 -7.04 -7.55 -25.40
C TYR A 544 -7.99 -7.67 -24.23
N SER A 545 -8.95 -8.60 -24.33
CA SER A 545 -9.87 -8.93 -23.25
C SER A 545 -9.65 -10.37 -22.79
N TYR A 546 -9.78 -10.58 -21.49
CA TYR A 546 -9.50 -11.85 -20.85
C TYR A 546 -10.35 -12.07 -19.60
N MET A 547 -10.44 -13.32 -19.16
CA MET A 547 -11.17 -13.70 -17.97
C MET A 547 -10.46 -14.82 -17.20
N CYS A 548 -10.78 -14.93 -15.92
CA CYS A 548 -10.43 -16.10 -15.13
C CYS A 548 -11.60 -17.08 -15.17
N THR A 549 -11.45 -18.24 -15.79
CA THR A 549 -12.55 -19.22 -15.87
C THR A 549 -12.91 -19.78 -14.51
N ARG A 550 -11.93 -19.89 -13.59
CA ARG A 550 -12.14 -20.38 -12.23
C ARG A 550 -12.99 -19.42 -11.40
N ASN A 551 -12.70 -18.12 -11.48
CA ASN A 551 -13.34 -17.11 -10.64
C ASN A 551 -14.57 -16.46 -11.30
N ASN A 552 -15.06 -17.02 -12.42
CA ASN A 552 -16.24 -16.55 -13.14
C ASN A 552 -17.56 -17.27 -12.75
N ASN A 553 -17.55 -18.08 -11.68
CA ASN A 553 -18.74 -18.82 -11.26
C ASN A 553 -19.82 -17.94 -10.58
N PHE A 554 -19.50 -16.70 -10.22
CA PHE A 554 -20.43 -15.82 -9.51
C PHE A 554 -21.52 -15.16 -10.37
N SER A 555 -21.87 -15.71 -11.55
CA SER A 555 -22.91 -15.28 -12.50
C SER A 555 -22.93 -13.79 -12.89
N ASN A 556 -23.13 -12.85 -11.95
CA ASN A 556 -23.07 -11.40 -12.11
C ASN A 556 -21.74 -10.77 -11.65
N ARG A 557 -20.78 -11.56 -11.14
CA ARG A 557 -19.43 -11.09 -10.77
C ARG A 557 -18.39 -11.91 -11.51
N SER A 558 -17.60 -11.25 -12.34
CA SER A 558 -16.67 -11.89 -13.25
C SER A 558 -15.31 -11.24 -13.13
N GLN A 559 -14.27 -12.02 -12.79
CA GLN A 559 -12.88 -11.56 -12.91
C GLN A 559 -12.53 -11.45 -14.40
N LYS A 560 -12.52 -10.22 -14.93
CA LYS A 560 -12.35 -9.91 -16.35
C LYS A 560 -11.49 -8.67 -16.56
N GLY A 561 -10.70 -8.67 -17.62
CA GLY A 561 -9.93 -7.54 -18.11
C GLY A 561 -9.94 -7.42 -19.62
#